data_AF-A0A9Q8P4R3-F1
#
_entry.id   AF-A0A9Q8P4R3-F1
#
_cell.length_a   1.000
_cell.length_b   1.000
_cell.length_c   1.000
_cell.angle_alpha   90.00
_cell.angle_beta   90.00
_cell.angle_gamma   90.00
#
_symmetry.space_group_name_H-M   'P 1'
#
loop_
_entity.id
_entity.type
_entity.pdbx_description
1 polymer ?
#
loop_
_entity_poly.entity_id
_entity_poly.type
_entity_poly.pdbx_seq_one_letter_code
_entity_poly.pdbx_strand_id
1 'polypeptide(L)'
;MAWHNFHREHTAFATPFRGQDVHYPDFWRSHHGTPFDTFTAERNVASGNPFQVLLDTTIERCGDLGWTLDYATAWCYRHLVSSQPLIADAIDTIREMYENFDYYTPYRIFDFLDEAIFDRKLKEMVFLHWTKHPNCSTGTTYAPKVIGIPRIVIKLNAGSFMDDECDIDDLLDALIHQMIHAYFLTCCGAQKKGEKADGRLMDGIHFGVIQMTIRDVSTRCVDGPLKLIFHAMKRRDLDQEDDLPPNMLIPRGPVFPPNYRARQEFIAIDPRGSAVGPVPADGQTHCLHDNRKIRKEQIKNWQVEEYSKALDLSLAELKGEKIWDWDKTGLLVEGDRVKAESSATYAELVWNKKRVMVSREKALAYASIVKPLKKHGLYELELPPCDLDIFSCIYDFITKPGHYRYETNAHAVRDEYIAARIVAEAPVLLLEDTSERTFEIKLDKNPPIMTHLKVFHAAEEIKFEELMRYALQRLYRETQMSEDPIQALEVLYRVHASQPAAEKGGPISSELHKWARKFLLRRDDDGDFDGTGMSNCDKLLAWHRERFQGLYHKCPAFQDDVIIAGTIQYAGGEFDPCDPIANIERPIQEPVWGVDFTRDMACWGR
;
A
#
# COMPACT_ATOMS: atom_id res chain seq x y z
N MET A 1 -37.00 26.79 -14.20
CA MET A 1 -37.05 25.33 -14.41
C MET A 1 -35.62 24.83 -14.38
N ALA A 2 -35.19 24.33 -13.23
CA ALA A 2 -33.83 23.88 -13.00
C ALA A 2 -33.65 22.47 -13.58
N TRP A 3 -32.62 22.29 -14.40
CA TRP A 3 -32.19 20.99 -14.89
C TRP A 3 -31.56 20.21 -13.73
N HIS A 4 -31.98 18.96 -13.55
CA HIS A 4 -31.42 18.07 -12.54
C HIS A 4 -29.98 17.70 -12.89
N ASN A 5 -29.07 17.90 -11.94
CA ASN A 5 -27.71 17.40 -11.93
C ASN A 5 -27.73 15.86 -12.04
N PHE A 6 -27.30 15.31 -13.17
CA PHE A 6 -26.97 13.89 -13.28
C PHE A 6 -25.67 13.62 -12.50
N HIS A 7 -25.79 12.99 -11.33
CA HIS A 7 -24.65 12.42 -10.62
C HIS A 7 -24.09 11.23 -11.43
N ARG A 8 -22.81 11.32 -11.81
CA ARG A 8 -22.05 10.30 -12.58
C ARG A 8 -21.79 8.98 -11.83
N GLU A 9 -22.23 8.85 -10.57
CA GLU A 9 -21.70 7.84 -9.64
C GLU A 9 -22.46 6.51 -9.62
N HIS A 10 -23.62 6.39 -10.29
CA HIS A 10 -24.45 5.18 -10.21
C HIS A 10 -25.19 4.83 -11.51
N THR A 11 -24.51 4.80 -12.66
CA THR A 11 -25.06 4.07 -13.81
C THR A 11 -24.91 2.56 -13.56
N ALA A 12 -26.02 1.92 -13.17
CA ALA A 12 -26.11 0.46 -13.15
C ALA A 12 -25.92 -0.08 -14.58
N PHE A 13 -24.94 -0.96 -14.77
CA PHE A 13 -24.73 -1.65 -16.04
C PHE A 13 -25.86 -2.64 -16.31
N ALA A 14 -26.39 -2.64 -17.53
CA ALA A 14 -27.30 -3.69 -17.97
C ALA A 14 -26.55 -5.03 -18.12
N THR A 15 -27.23 -6.12 -17.76
CA THR A 15 -26.70 -7.49 -17.88
C THR A 15 -26.47 -7.88 -19.35
N PRO A 16 -25.35 -8.53 -19.71
CA PRO A 16 -25.03 -8.84 -21.11
C PRO A 16 -26.02 -9.74 -21.84
N PHE A 17 -26.38 -9.38 -23.07
CA PHE A 17 -27.09 -10.27 -24.01
C PHE A 17 -26.11 -11.31 -24.61
N ARG A 18 -26.39 -12.62 -24.42
CA ARG A 18 -25.52 -13.75 -24.84
C ARG A 18 -25.29 -13.92 -26.35
N GLY A 19 -25.91 -13.09 -27.20
CA GLY A 19 -25.86 -13.21 -28.67
C GLY A 19 -24.96 -12.20 -29.38
N GLN A 20 -24.31 -11.29 -28.65
CA GLN A 20 -23.39 -10.29 -29.20
C GLN A 20 -21.93 -10.75 -29.12
N ASP A 21 -21.15 -10.37 -30.13
CA ASP A 21 -19.74 -10.76 -30.20
C ASP A 21 -18.90 -10.17 -29.07
N VAL A 22 -19.19 -9.00 -28.52
CA VAL A 22 -18.62 -8.47 -27.25
C VAL A 22 -19.70 -7.57 -26.65
N HIS A 23 -19.89 -7.58 -25.33
CA HIS A 23 -20.87 -6.71 -24.69
C HIS A 23 -20.29 -5.32 -24.46
N TYR A 24 -20.85 -4.34 -25.16
CA TYR A 24 -20.57 -2.92 -25.00
C TYR A 24 -21.84 -2.24 -24.48
N PRO A 25 -21.75 -1.29 -23.53
CA PRO A 25 -22.88 -0.42 -23.25
C PRO A 25 -23.15 0.44 -24.48
N ASP A 26 -24.27 0.20 -25.17
CA ASP A 26 -24.77 1.06 -26.22
C ASP A 26 -25.09 2.44 -25.62
N PHE A 27 -24.25 3.44 -25.92
CA PHE A 27 -24.63 4.84 -25.82
C PHE A 27 -24.62 5.47 -27.22
N TRP A 28 -25.84 5.61 -27.74
CA TRP A 28 -26.33 6.43 -28.86
C TRP A 28 -25.32 6.91 -29.92
N ARG A 29 -25.59 6.54 -31.19
CA ARG A 29 -25.32 7.42 -32.32
C ARG A 29 -26.13 8.70 -32.14
N SER A 30 -25.49 9.77 -31.68
CA SER A 30 -25.89 11.16 -31.97
C SER A 30 -24.96 12.12 -31.26
N HIS A 31 -23.99 12.66 -31.98
CA HIS A 31 -24.01 14.06 -32.41
C HIS A 31 -22.82 14.27 -33.33
N HIS A 32 -23.04 15.01 -34.42
CA HIS A 32 -22.00 15.79 -35.06
C HIS A 32 -21.51 16.78 -33.99
N GLY A 33 -20.63 16.31 -33.11
CA GLY A 33 -19.89 17.16 -32.21
C GLY A 33 -19.06 18.09 -33.08
N THR A 34 -19.12 19.38 -32.78
CA THR A 34 -18.17 20.36 -33.29
C THR A 34 -16.77 19.76 -33.29
N PRO A 35 -15.97 19.94 -34.37
CA PRO A 35 -14.58 19.52 -34.37
C PRO A 35 -13.97 19.95 -33.04
N PHE A 36 -13.25 19.03 -32.38
CA PHE A 36 -12.28 19.41 -31.38
C PHE A 36 -11.59 20.68 -31.89
N ASP A 37 -11.47 21.74 -31.07
CA ASP A 37 -10.76 22.96 -31.48
C ASP A 37 -9.35 22.53 -31.92
N THR A 38 -9.19 22.26 -33.22
CA THR A 38 -8.00 21.75 -33.88
C THR A 38 -6.83 22.70 -33.63
N PHE A 39 -7.17 23.98 -33.41
CA PHE A 39 -6.29 25.05 -32.94
C PHE A 39 -5.61 24.80 -31.58
N THR A 40 -6.14 23.95 -30.69
CA THR A 40 -5.52 23.66 -29.38
C THR A 40 -4.62 22.42 -29.43
N ALA A 41 -5.00 21.42 -30.23
CA ALA A 41 -4.18 20.23 -30.47
C ALA A 41 -2.93 20.57 -31.29
N GLU A 42 -3.08 21.35 -32.38
CA GLU A 42 -1.96 21.85 -33.19
C GLU A 42 -0.99 22.70 -32.34
N ARG A 43 -1.51 23.54 -31.43
CA ARG A 43 -0.68 24.44 -30.63
C ARG A 43 0.08 23.72 -29.52
N ASN A 44 -0.50 22.68 -28.92
CA ASN A 44 0.19 21.89 -27.89
C ASN A 44 1.23 20.91 -28.47
N VAL A 45 1.01 20.40 -29.68
CA VAL A 45 2.01 19.57 -30.39
C VAL A 45 3.16 20.41 -30.94
N ALA A 46 2.91 21.68 -31.30
CA ALA A 46 3.90 22.57 -31.91
C ALA A 46 4.61 23.55 -30.94
N SER A 47 4.06 23.87 -29.77
CA SER A 47 4.65 24.86 -28.85
C SER A 47 5.23 24.23 -27.58
N GLY A 48 6.47 23.79 -27.69
CA GLY A 48 7.30 23.27 -26.61
C GLY A 48 8.40 22.42 -27.22
N ASN A 49 9.49 22.16 -26.52
CA ASN A 49 10.52 21.22 -26.96
C ASN A 49 10.41 19.98 -26.03
N PRO A 50 9.29 19.21 -26.04
CA PRO A 50 8.92 18.32 -24.93
C PRO A 50 9.61 16.97 -25.04
N PHE A 51 10.02 16.56 -26.25
CA PHE A 51 10.60 15.25 -26.51
C PHE A 51 11.99 15.05 -25.89
N GLN A 52 12.68 16.13 -25.48
CA GLN A 52 13.95 16.00 -24.76
C GLN A 52 13.78 15.17 -23.48
N VAL A 53 12.61 15.25 -22.82
CA VAL A 53 12.28 14.43 -21.65
C VAL A 53 12.23 12.94 -22.02
N LEU A 54 11.72 12.57 -23.19
CA LEU A 54 11.69 11.18 -23.65
C LEU A 54 13.09 10.66 -24.02
N LEU A 55 14.04 11.56 -24.31
CA LEU A 55 15.43 11.25 -24.67
C LEU A 55 16.42 11.37 -23.50
N ASP A 56 15.98 11.83 -22.33
CA ASP A 56 16.88 12.07 -21.20
C ASP A 56 17.14 10.79 -20.39
N THR A 57 18.37 10.28 -20.43
CA THR A 57 18.76 9.07 -19.67
C THR A 57 19.05 9.34 -18.20
N THR A 58 19.12 10.62 -17.78
CA THR A 58 19.54 11.04 -16.44
C THR A 58 18.39 11.13 -15.43
N ILE A 59 17.14 11.14 -15.90
CA ILE A 59 15.95 11.21 -15.04
C ILE A 59 15.83 9.91 -14.23
N GLU A 60 15.95 9.99 -12.91
CA GLU A 60 15.85 8.85 -12.00
C GLU A 60 14.39 8.58 -11.58
N ARG A 61 13.66 7.77 -12.36
CA ARG A 61 12.27 7.39 -12.05
C ARG A 61 11.97 5.95 -12.44
N CYS A 62 11.54 5.13 -11.49
CA CYS A 62 11.19 3.73 -11.80
C CYS A 62 9.80 3.61 -12.45
N GLY A 63 8.83 4.46 -12.08
CA GLY A 63 7.44 4.32 -12.54
C GLY A 63 6.77 3.11 -11.90
N ASP A 64 6.08 3.31 -10.78
CA ASP A 64 5.41 2.22 -10.05
C ASP A 64 4.26 2.75 -9.18
N LEU A 65 3.01 2.54 -9.61
CA LEU A 65 1.81 2.88 -8.81
C LEU A 65 1.45 1.80 -7.79
N GLY A 66 2.16 0.67 -7.75
CA GLY A 66 1.87 -0.45 -6.88
C GLY A 66 0.50 -1.10 -7.12
N TRP A 67 -0.02 -1.00 -8.34
CA TRP A 67 -1.27 -1.63 -8.75
C TRP A 67 -1.08 -3.10 -9.08
N THR A 68 -2.16 -3.88 -8.95
CA THR A 68 -2.20 -5.23 -9.50
C THR A 68 -2.45 -5.18 -11.00
N LEU A 69 -2.04 -6.24 -11.71
CA LEU A 69 -2.24 -6.33 -13.16
C LEU A 69 -3.73 -6.32 -13.54
N ASP A 70 -4.57 -7.00 -12.75
CA ASP A 70 -6.03 -6.98 -12.91
C ASP A 70 -6.61 -5.56 -12.80
N TYR A 71 -6.20 -4.81 -11.77
CA TYR A 71 -6.69 -3.46 -11.59
C TYR A 71 -6.18 -2.50 -12.66
N ALA A 72 -4.90 -2.56 -13.03
CA ALA A 72 -4.36 -1.74 -14.10
C ALA A 72 -5.12 -1.98 -15.41
N THR A 73 -5.48 -3.23 -15.69
CA THR A 73 -6.31 -3.58 -16.85
C THR A 73 -7.72 -3.02 -16.74
N ALA A 74 -8.36 -3.17 -15.58
CA ALA A 74 -9.73 -2.72 -15.36
C ALA A 74 -9.85 -1.20 -15.42
N TRP A 75 -8.89 -0.48 -14.82
CA TRP A 75 -8.82 0.97 -14.85
C TRP A 75 -8.65 1.48 -16.28
N CYS A 76 -7.70 0.92 -17.05
CA CYS A 76 -7.47 1.34 -18.43
C CYS A 76 -8.67 1.01 -19.31
N TYR A 77 -9.23 -0.20 -19.18
CA TYR A 77 -10.45 -0.58 -19.89
C TYR A 77 -11.62 0.39 -19.61
N ARG A 78 -11.84 0.76 -18.34
CA ARG A 78 -12.86 1.75 -17.94
C ARG A 78 -12.61 3.10 -18.61
N HIS A 79 -11.37 3.59 -18.59
CA HIS A 79 -10.98 4.85 -19.23
C HIS A 79 -11.20 4.82 -20.74
N LEU A 80 -10.71 3.78 -21.43
CA LEU A 80 -10.89 3.60 -22.87
C LEU A 80 -12.37 3.60 -23.26
N VAL A 81 -13.21 2.88 -22.51
CA VAL A 81 -14.66 2.79 -22.76
C VAL A 81 -15.37 4.13 -22.50
N SER A 82 -14.92 4.91 -21.52
CA SER A 82 -15.51 6.23 -21.21
C SER A 82 -15.03 7.35 -22.14
N SER A 83 -13.85 7.21 -22.72
CA SER A 83 -13.12 8.26 -23.44
C SER A 83 -13.02 7.99 -24.95
N GLN A 84 -13.85 7.10 -25.49
CA GLN A 84 -13.78 6.65 -26.88
C GLN A 84 -13.71 7.79 -27.92
N PRO A 85 -14.54 8.86 -27.83
CA PRO A 85 -14.47 9.94 -28.81
C PRO A 85 -13.12 10.64 -28.80
N LEU A 86 -12.57 10.93 -27.61
CA LEU A 86 -11.27 11.59 -27.46
C LEU A 86 -10.14 10.77 -28.08
N ILE A 87 -10.19 9.44 -27.92
CA ILE A 87 -9.18 8.54 -28.46
C ILE A 87 -9.28 8.45 -29.99
N ALA A 88 -10.50 8.34 -30.53
CA ALA A 88 -10.71 8.30 -31.97
C ALA A 88 -10.27 9.62 -32.63
N ASP A 89 -10.66 10.75 -32.07
CA ASP A 89 -10.26 12.09 -32.52
C ASP A 89 -8.72 12.24 -32.47
N ALA A 90 -8.08 11.73 -31.42
CA ALA A 90 -6.62 11.78 -31.30
C ALA A 90 -5.92 10.96 -32.40
N ILE A 91 -6.42 9.77 -32.73
CA ILE A 91 -5.88 8.94 -33.82
C ILE A 91 -6.04 9.65 -35.17
N ASP A 92 -7.24 10.17 -35.46
CA ASP A 92 -7.51 10.87 -36.72
C ASP A 92 -6.67 12.16 -36.83
N THR A 93 -6.52 12.92 -35.74
CA THR A 93 -5.66 14.11 -35.72
C THR A 93 -4.20 13.74 -36.03
N ILE A 94 -3.68 12.63 -35.51
CA ILE A 94 -2.31 12.18 -35.85
C ILE A 94 -2.21 11.84 -37.33
N ARG A 95 -3.18 11.10 -37.89
CA ARG A 95 -3.21 10.73 -39.31
C ARG A 95 -3.23 11.97 -40.20
N GLU A 96 -4.05 12.97 -39.87
CA GLU A 96 -4.14 14.25 -40.58
C GLU A 96 -2.84 15.06 -40.50
N MET A 97 -2.19 15.10 -39.32
CA MET A 97 -0.97 15.88 -39.12
C MET A 97 0.29 15.26 -39.75
N TYR A 98 0.33 13.93 -39.89
CA TYR A 98 1.56 13.18 -40.21
C TYR A 98 1.39 12.23 -41.39
N GLU A 99 0.87 12.73 -42.52
CA GLU A 99 0.86 11.99 -43.79
C GLU A 99 2.28 11.57 -44.23
N ASN A 100 3.29 12.40 -43.93
CA ASN A 100 4.71 12.06 -44.00
C ASN A 100 5.35 12.30 -42.63
N PHE A 101 5.97 11.26 -42.05
CA PHE A 101 6.57 11.35 -40.72
C PHE A 101 8.10 11.39 -40.77
N ASP A 102 8.71 12.14 -39.83
CA ASP A 102 10.15 12.36 -39.73
C ASP A 102 10.76 11.61 -38.53
N TYR A 103 12.07 11.72 -38.33
CA TYR A 103 12.79 11.13 -37.20
C TYR A 103 12.20 11.50 -35.82
N TYR A 104 11.53 12.65 -35.72
CA TYR A 104 10.99 13.17 -34.47
C TYR A 104 9.51 12.84 -34.26
N THR A 105 8.79 12.38 -35.28
CA THR A 105 7.36 12.07 -35.21
C THR A 105 7.01 11.12 -34.06
N PRO A 106 7.69 9.98 -33.82
CA PRO A 106 7.32 9.07 -32.73
C PRO A 106 7.33 9.74 -31.35
N TYR A 107 8.22 10.71 -31.16
CA TYR A 107 8.33 11.43 -29.90
C TYR A 107 7.22 12.48 -29.73
N ARG A 108 6.78 13.12 -30.82
CA ARG A 108 5.68 14.11 -30.79
C ARG A 108 4.34 13.43 -30.56
N ILE A 109 4.12 12.26 -31.19
CA ILE A 109 2.86 11.52 -31.04
C ILE A 109 2.76 10.79 -29.70
N PHE A 110 3.89 10.43 -29.07
CA PHE A 110 3.91 9.70 -27.79
C PHE A 110 3.11 10.41 -26.70
N ASP A 111 3.40 11.69 -26.44
CA ASP A 111 2.74 12.46 -25.38
C ASP A 111 1.24 12.62 -25.66
N PHE A 112 0.87 12.77 -26.93
CA PHE A 112 -0.52 12.90 -27.36
C PHE A 112 -1.31 11.61 -27.16
N LEU A 113 -0.71 10.46 -27.51
CA LEU A 113 -1.29 9.14 -27.27
C LEU A 113 -1.35 8.82 -25.77
N ASP A 114 -0.34 9.18 -24.98
CA ASP A 114 -0.33 8.97 -23.53
C ASP A 114 -1.47 9.74 -22.86
N GLU A 115 -1.71 10.99 -23.26
CA GLU A 115 -2.83 11.78 -22.77
C GLU A 115 -4.19 11.16 -23.12
N ALA A 116 -4.40 10.77 -24.37
CA ALA A 116 -5.69 10.24 -24.82
C ALA A 116 -5.97 8.82 -24.28
N ILE A 117 -4.99 7.90 -24.40
CA ILE A 117 -5.16 6.46 -24.18
C ILE A 117 -4.88 6.08 -22.72
N PHE A 118 -3.90 6.72 -22.09
CA PHE A 118 -3.39 6.31 -20.77
C PHE A 118 -3.50 7.40 -19.70
N ASP A 119 -4.19 8.52 -19.96
CA ASP A 119 -4.39 9.63 -19.02
C ASP A 119 -3.07 10.15 -18.40
N ARG A 120 -2.06 10.31 -19.27
CA ARG A 120 -0.73 10.82 -18.89
C ARG A 120 0.04 9.96 -17.89
N LYS A 121 -0.32 8.69 -17.75
CA LYS A 121 0.36 7.79 -16.80
C LYS A 121 1.78 7.46 -17.24
N LEU A 122 2.14 7.54 -18.53
CA LEU A 122 3.49 7.27 -19.03
C LEU A 122 4.42 8.49 -19.00
N LYS A 123 3.84 9.68 -18.85
CA LYS A 123 4.56 10.96 -18.86
C LYS A 123 5.74 10.94 -17.89
N GLU A 124 6.91 11.33 -18.41
CA GLU A 124 8.19 11.37 -17.68
C GLU A 124 8.71 10.00 -17.18
N MET A 125 7.93 8.92 -17.26
CA MET A 125 8.32 7.55 -16.84
C MET A 125 9.04 6.77 -17.93
N VAL A 126 8.83 7.14 -19.19
CA VAL A 126 9.36 6.44 -20.36
C VAL A 126 10.54 7.19 -20.97
N PHE A 127 11.60 6.45 -21.25
CA PHE A 127 12.64 6.82 -22.20
C PHE A 127 12.34 6.11 -23.53
N LEU A 128 12.15 6.88 -24.60
CA LEU A 128 11.87 6.37 -25.94
C LEU A 128 13.13 6.47 -26.79
N HIS A 129 13.50 5.38 -27.45
CA HIS A 129 14.61 5.36 -28.37
C HIS A 129 14.19 4.72 -29.69
N TRP A 130 14.21 5.50 -30.76
CA TRP A 130 13.91 5.00 -32.10
C TRP A 130 15.19 4.67 -32.85
N THR A 131 15.40 3.39 -33.13
CA THR A 131 16.65 2.90 -33.72
C THR A 131 16.43 1.63 -34.55
N LYS A 132 17.33 1.37 -35.51
CA LYS A 132 17.24 0.18 -36.35
C LYS A 132 17.57 -1.07 -35.53
N HIS A 133 16.67 -2.03 -35.53
CA HIS A 133 16.89 -3.34 -34.91
C HIS A 133 16.81 -4.46 -35.96
N PRO A 134 17.67 -5.49 -35.85
CA PRO A 134 17.76 -6.57 -36.84
C PRO A 134 16.60 -7.57 -36.77
N ASN A 135 15.69 -7.43 -35.81
CA ASN A 135 14.55 -8.33 -35.62
C ASN A 135 13.31 -7.77 -36.33
N CYS A 136 12.45 -8.65 -36.84
CA CYS A 136 11.12 -8.33 -37.38
C CYS A 136 10.10 -7.91 -36.29
N SER A 137 10.58 -7.46 -35.12
CA SER A 137 9.77 -6.94 -34.02
C SER A 137 9.48 -5.47 -34.23
N THR A 138 8.32 -4.99 -33.77
CA THR A 138 7.97 -3.56 -33.71
C THR A 138 8.81 -2.80 -32.68
N GLY A 139 9.36 -3.51 -31.69
CA GLY A 139 10.25 -2.93 -30.69
C GLY A 139 10.49 -3.86 -29.51
N THR A 140 11.03 -3.30 -28.44
CA THR A 140 11.19 -3.98 -27.15
C THR A 140 11.03 -2.96 -26.03
N THR A 141 10.22 -3.30 -25.03
CA THR A 141 10.09 -2.51 -23.80
C THR A 141 10.86 -3.19 -22.68
N TYR A 142 11.69 -2.42 -21.98
CA TYR A 142 12.49 -2.85 -20.84
C TYR A 142 11.99 -2.21 -19.56
N ALA A 143 11.93 -3.00 -18.50
CA ALA A 143 11.73 -2.53 -17.16
C ALA A 143 12.89 -1.62 -16.70
N PRO A 144 12.66 -0.75 -15.70
CA PRO A 144 13.68 0.10 -15.10
C PRO A 144 14.95 -0.65 -14.75
N LYS A 145 16.10 -0.03 -15.03
CA LYS A 145 17.46 -0.49 -14.67
C LYS A 145 17.93 -1.78 -15.37
N VAL A 146 17.09 -2.46 -16.15
CA VAL A 146 17.47 -3.70 -16.87
C VAL A 146 18.62 -3.47 -17.85
N ILE A 147 18.61 -2.33 -18.55
CA ILE A 147 19.67 -1.92 -19.49
C ILE A 147 20.49 -0.72 -18.98
N GLY A 148 20.53 -0.53 -17.66
CA GLY A 148 21.30 0.55 -17.02
C GLY A 148 20.64 1.94 -17.04
N ILE A 149 19.45 2.08 -17.63
CA ILE A 149 18.66 3.33 -17.61
C ILE A 149 17.67 3.27 -16.44
N PRO A 150 17.55 4.33 -15.59
CA PRO A 150 16.67 4.30 -14.41
C PRO A 150 15.17 4.19 -14.70
N ARG A 151 14.75 4.47 -15.93
CA ARG A 151 13.35 4.54 -16.41
C ARG A 151 12.93 3.31 -17.20
N ILE A 152 11.62 3.19 -17.46
CA ILE A 152 11.09 2.27 -18.45
C ILE A 152 11.63 2.68 -19.82
N VAL A 153 12.16 1.73 -20.59
CA VAL A 153 12.76 2.01 -21.90
C VAL A 153 11.95 1.36 -23.00
N ILE A 154 11.44 2.15 -23.94
CA ILE A 154 10.90 1.64 -25.20
C ILE A 154 11.98 1.81 -26.27
N LYS A 155 12.47 0.70 -26.82
CA LYS A 155 13.25 0.69 -28.06
C LYS A 155 12.31 0.37 -29.21
N LEU A 156 11.91 1.41 -29.94
CA LEU A 156 11.04 1.26 -31.10
C LEU A 156 11.90 0.93 -32.33
N ASN A 157 11.48 -0.04 -33.14
CA ASN A 157 12.23 -0.42 -34.32
C ASN A 157 12.03 0.60 -35.45
N ALA A 158 13.11 1.21 -35.91
CA ALA A 158 13.11 2.12 -37.06
C ALA A 158 13.34 1.41 -38.39
N GLY A 159 13.75 0.13 -38.39
CA GLY A 159 14.16 -0.60 -39.59
C GLY A 159 13.14 -0.51 -40.72
N SER A 160 11.91 -0.98 -40.46
CA SER A 160 10.82 -1.02 -41.45
C SER A 160 10.30 0.35 -41.89
N PHE A 161 10.56 1.40 -41.11
CA PHE A 161 10.10 2.77 -41.39
C PHE A 161 11.11 3.60 -42.17
N MET A 162 12.36 3.15 -42.23
CA MET A 162 13.46 3.87 -42.90
C MET A 162 13.65 3.43 -44.35
N ASP A 163 12.92 2.40 -44.78
CA ASP A 163 12.96 1.83 -46.13
C ASP A 163 11.67 2.18 -46.92
N ASP A 164 10.88 3.17 -46.44
CA ASP A 164 9.61 3.67 -47.00
C ASP A 164 8.51 2.60 -47.21
N GLU A 165 8.58 1.46 -46.52
CA GLU A 165 7.61 0.36 -46.64
C GLU A 165 6.40 0.50 -45.70
N CYS A 166 6.47 1.39 -44.70
CA CYS A 166 5.48 1.51 -43.62
C CYS A 166 4.84 2.91 -43.57
N ASP A 167 3.55 2.96 -43.25
CA ASP A 167 2.78 4.19 -43.10
C ASP A 167 2.62 4.63 -41.63
N ILE A 168 1.88 5.73 -41.41
CA ILE A 168 1.61 6.27 -40.08
C ILE A 168 0.82 5.28 -39.19
N ASP A 169 -0.03 4.46 -39.78
CA ASP A 169 -0.81 3.44 -39.06
C ASP A 169 0.08 2.31 -38.55
N ASP A 170 1.07 1.89 -39.34
CA ASP A 170 2.09 0.93 -38.89
C ASP A 170 2.92 1.49 -37.72
N LEU A 171 3.20 2.80 -37.71
CA LEU A 171 3.89 3.48 -36.61
C LEU A 171 3.01 3.54 -35.35
N LEU A 172 1.73 3.92 -35.51
CA LEU A 172 0.75 3.93 -34.42
C LEU A 172 0.59 2.54 -33.80
N ASP A 173 0.45 1.50 -34.62
CA ASP A 173 0.36 0.11 -34.17
C ASP A 173 1.58 -0.29 -33.33
N ALA A 174 2.78 -0.04 -33.85
CA ALA A 174 4.04 -0.38 -33.19
C ALA A 174 4.21 0.38 -31.87
N LEU A 175 3.88 1.67 -31.86
CA LEU A 175 4.05 2.53 -30.70
C LEU A 175 3.03 2.20 -29.60
N ILE A 176 1.74 2.12 -29.93
CA ILE A 176 0.67 1.78 -28.98
C ILE A 176 0.96 0.41 -28.35
N HIS A 177 1.38 -0.58 -29.14
CA HIS A 177 1.74 -1.90 -28.62
C HIS A 177 2.79 -1.82 -27.50
N GLN A 178 3.89 -1.08 -27.72
CA GLN A 178 4.93 -0.92 -26.70
C GLN A 178 4.47 -0.03 -25.53
N MET A 179 3.62 0.97 -25.78
CA MET A 179 3.04 1.81 -24.73
C MET A 179 2.14 1.02 -23.77
N ILE A 180 1.41 0.01 -24.24
CA ILE A 180 0.62 -0.88 -23.35
C ILE A 180 1.53 -1.61 -22.35
N HIS A 181 2.68 -2.12 -22.79
CA HIS A 181 3.66 -2.74 -21.88
C HIS A 181 4.26 -1.72 -20.90
N ALA A 182 4.61 -0.53 -21.40
CA ALA A 182 5.10 0.55 -20.54
C ALA A 182 4.04 0.98 -19.51
N TYR A 183 2.75 0.96 -19.88
CA TYR A 183 1.64 1.24 -18.97
C TYR A 183 1.57 0.21 -17.85
N PHE A 184 1.63 -1.08 -18.17
CA PHE A 184 1.64 -2.10 -17.13
C PHE A 184 2.85 -2.01 -16.21
N LEU A 185 4.04 -1.69 -16.74
CA LEU A 185 5.21 -1.43 -15.91
C LEU A 185 5.02 -0.21 -15.01
N THR A 186 4.47 0.88 -15.53
CA THR A 186 4.24 2.11 -14.75
C THR A 186 3.23 1.89 -13.64
N CYS A 187 2.17 1.12 -13.91
CA CYS A 187 1.14 0.82 -12.92
C CYS A 187 1.59 -0.22 -11.90
N CYS A 188 2.25 -1.30 -12.34
CA CYS A 188 2.46 -2.49 -11.54
C CYS A 188 3.91 -2.67 -11.04
N GLY A 189 4.85 -1.89 -11.56
CA GLY A 189 6.29 -2.02 -11.32
C GLY A 189 6.97 -3.13 -12.15
N ALA A 190 8.26 -3.35 -11.89
CA ALA A 190 9.03 -4.45 -12.48
C ALA A 190 8.88 -5.74 -11.66
N GLN A 191 8.80 -6.90 -12.33
CA GLN A 191 8.91 -8.19 -11.65
C GLN A 191 10.35 -8.48 -11.24
N LYS A 192 10.57 -9.20 -10.13
CA LYS A 192 11.95 -9.57 -9.75
C LYS A 192 12.46 -10.65 -10.69
N LYS A 193 13.76 -10.58 -11.00
CA LYS A 193 14.42 -11.57 -11.85
C LYS A 193 14.25 -12.98 -11.29
N GLY A 194 13.74 -13.89 -12.11
CA GLY A 194 13.53 -15.30 -11.74
C GLY A 194 12.18 -15.59 -11.08
N GLU A 195 11.32 -14.58 -10.85
CA GLU A 195 9.92 -14.82 -10.50
C GLU A 195 9.15 -15.43 -11.68
N LYS A 196 7.99 -16.02 -11.38
CA LYS A 196 7.07 -16.49 -12.41
C LYS A 196 6.49 -15.27 -13.14
N ALA A 197 6.65 -15.24 -14.47
CA ALA A 197 6.07 -14.19 -15.31
C ALA A 197 4.55 -14.13 -15.10
N ASP A 198 4.03 -12.94 -14.80
CA ASP A 198 2.60 -12.71 -14.54
C ASP A 198 1.83 -12.24 -15.79
N GLY A 199 2.55 -12.00 -16.89
CA GLY A 199 1.98 -11.63 -18.17
C GLY A 199 2.04 -10.14 -18.50
N ARG A 200 2.53 -9.26 -17.61
CA ARG A 200 2.59 -7.80 -17.87
C ARG A 200 3.49 -7.38 -19.05
N LEU A 201 4.53 -8.17 -19.34
CA LEU A 201 5.45 -8.01 -20.48
C LEU A 201 5.20 -9.03 -21.60
N MET A 202 4.01 -9.62 -21.62
CA MET A 202 3.57 -10.62 -22.59
C MET A 202 2.31 -10.17 -23.28
N ASP A 203 2.09 -10.64 -24.50
CA ASP A 203 0.80 -10.46 -25.18
C ASP A 203 -0.25 -11.46 -24.64
N GLY A 204 -0.60 -11.30 -23.36
CA GLY A 204 -1.55 -12.15 -22.62
C GLY A 204 -3.00 -11.62 -22.63
N ILE A 205 -3.83 -12.12 -21.71
CA ILE A 205 -5.26 -11.70 -21.58
C ILE A 205 -5.36 -10.20 -21.32
N HIS A 206 -4.63 -9.68 -20.33
CA HIS A 206 -4.64 -8.26 -19.95
C HIS A 206 -4.25 -7.34 -21.10
N PHE A 207 -3.17 -7.68 -21.78
CA PHE A 207 -2.72 -6.98 -22.98
C PHE A 207 -3.79 -7.03 -24.08
N GLY A 208 -4.38 -8.20 -24.32
CA GLY A 208 -5.46 -8.39 -25.28
C GLY A 208 -6.70 -7.56 -24.99
N VAL A 209 -7.09 -7.41 -23.72
CA VAL A 209 -8.22 -6.55 -23.32
C VAL A 209 -7.97 -5.12 -23.76
N ILE A 210 -6.81 -4.55 -23.42
CA ILE A 210 -6.47 -3.15 -23.76
C ILE A 210 -6.35 -2.99 -25.29
N GLN A 211 -5.54 -3.83 -25.94
CA GLN A 211 -5.30 -3.75 -27.39
C GLN A 211 -6.60 -3.88 -28.19
N MET A 212 -7.46 -4.86 -27.87
CA MET A 212 -8.72 -5.04 -28.58
C MET A 212 -9.70 -3.89 -28.35
N THR A 213 -9.66 -3.27 -27.16
CA THR A 213 -10.51 -2.11 -26.86
C THR A 213 -10.06 -0.89 -27.67
N ILE A 214 -8.75 -0.61 -27.76
CA ILE A 214 -8.24 0.48 -28.61
C ILE A 214 -8.59 0.23 -30.08
N ARG A 215 -8.42 -1.02 -30.55
CA ARG A 215 -8.80 -1.42 -31.91
C ARG A 215 -10.29 -1.18 -32.18
N ASP A 216 -11.16 -1.54 -31.24
CA ASP A 216 -12.61 -1.30 -31.36
C ASP A 216 -12.92 0.20 -31.43
N VAL A 217 -12.30 1.02 -30.58
CA VAL A 217 -12.45 2.48 -30.62
C VAL A 217 -12.00 3.04 -31.98
N SER A 218 -10.91 2.53 -32.54
CA SER A 218 -10.42 2.97 -33.86
C SER A 218 -11.35 2.62 -35.03
N THR A 219 -12.36 1.74 -34.85
CA THR A 219 -13.39 1.52 -35.89
C THR A 219 -14.24 2.76 -36.17
N ARG A 220 -14.21 3.74 -35.26
CA ARG A 220 -14.92 5.02 -35.36
C ARG A 220 -14.10 6.09 -36.08
N CYS A 221 -12.81 5.85 -36.31
CA CYS A 221 -11.92 6.74 -37.02
C CYS A 221 -12.31 6.87 -38.50
N VAL A 222 -11.99 8.01 -39.12
CA VAL A 222 -12.33 8.31 -40.52
C VAL A 222 -11.71 7.29 -41.49
N ASP A 223 -10.42 6.99 -41.31
CA ASP A 223 -9.67 6.06 -42.17
C ASP A 223 -9.84 4.58 -41.75
N GLY A 224 -10.76 4.32 -40.81
CA GLY A 224 -11.04 2.98 -40.31
C GLY A 224 -10.08 2.49 -39.23
N PRO A 225 -10.22 1.22 -38.81
CA PRO A 225 -9.55 0.70 -37.64
C PRO A 225 -8.07 0.43 -37.84
N LEU A 226 -7.30 0.68 -36.80
CA LEU A 226 -5.91 0.25 -36.68
C LEU A 226 -5.83 -1.29 -36.72
N LYS A 227 -4.72 -1.85 -37.22
CA LYS A 227 -4.59 -3.32 -37.34
C LYS A 227 -4.40 -3.94 -35.95
N LEU A 228 -3.59 -3.30 -35.09
CA LEU A 228 -3.31 -3.68 -33.70
C LEU A 228 -3.33 -5.20 -33.47
N ILE A 229 -2.25 -5.86 -33.87
CA ILE A 229 -2.14 -7.33 -33.87
C ILE A 229 -1.20 -7.86 -32.79
N PHE A 230 -1.43 -9.11 -32.41
CA PHE A 230 -0.47 -9.87 -31.60
C PHE A 230 0.75 -10.24 -32.47
N HIS A 231 1.97 -9.88 -32.08
CA HIS A 231 3.12 -10.05 -32.97
C HIS A 231 3.56 -11.51 -33.17
N ALA A 232 3.18 -12.41 -32.27
CA ALA A 232 3.25 -13.86 -32.49
C ALA A 232 2.44 -14.34 -33.74
N MET A 233 1.55 -13.51 -34.29
CA MET A 233 0.88 -13.74 -35.57
C MET A 233 1.81 -13.45 -36.76
N LYS A 234 2.55 -12.33 -36.76
CA LYS A 234 3.49 -11.97 -37.85
C LYS A 234 4.58 -13.03 -38.06
N ARG A 235 5.09 -13.63 -36.97
CA ARG A 235 6.06 -14.73 -37.05
C ARG A 235 5.52 -15.93 -37.83
N ARG A 236 4.23 -16.25 -37.68
CA ARG A 236 3.60 -17.39 -38.36
C ARG A 236 3.44 -17.15 -39.85
N ASP A 237 3.16 -15.91 -40.25
CA ASP A 237 3.06 -15.55 -41.67
C ASP A 237 4.42 -15.72 -42.36
N LEU A 238 5.52 -15.30 -41.70
CA LEU A 238 6.89 -15.52 -42.17
C LEU A 238 7.28 -17.01 -42.21
N ASP A 239 6.98 -17.77 -41.15
CA ASP A 239 7.25 -19.22 -41.10
C ASP A 239 6.47 -19.98 -42.22
N GLN A 240 5.28 -19.50 -42.63
CA GLN A 240 4.53 -20.09 -43.75
C GLN A 240 5.05 -19.68 -45.13
N GLU A 241 5.67 -18.50 -45.27
CA GLU A 241 6.27 -18.04 -46.51
C GLU A 241 7.61 -18.77 -46.80
N ASP A 242 8.40 -19.08 -45.77
CA ASP A 242 9.69 -19.78 -45.90
C ASP A 242 9.57 -21.30 -46.20
N ASP A 243 8.44 -21.93 -45.87
CA ASP A 243 8.19 -23.37 -46.12
C ASP A 243 7.77 -23.71 -47.56
N LEU A 244 7.73 -22.73 -48.47
CA LEU A 244 7.39 -22.93 -49.88
C LEU A 244 8.66 -23.05 -50.75
N PRO A 245 8.89 -24.18 -51.48
CA PRO A 245 10.08 -24.34 -52.30
C PRO A 245 10.09 -23.36 -53.50
N PRO A 246 11.27 -22.85 -53.93
CA PRO A 246 11.39 -21.76 -54.91
C PRO A 246 10.82 -22.05 -56.32
N ASN A 247 10.43 -23.30 -56.60
CA ASN A 247 9.96 -23.74 -57.92
C ASN A 247 8.44 -23.88 -58.07
N MET A 248 7.65 -23.31 -57.16
CA MET A 248 6.17 -23.22 -57.29
C MET A 248 5.68 -21.79 -57.51
N LEU A 249 6.37 -21.00 -58.34
CA LEU A 249 5.77 -19.84 -59.01
C LEU A 249 4.77 -20.32 -60.09
N ILE A 250 3.58 -20.78 -59.67
CA ILE A 250 2.45 -21.00 -60.56
C ILE A 250 1.59 -19.72 -60.61
N PRO A 251 1.26 -19.19 -61.80
CA PRO A 251 0.49 -17.97 -61.95
C PRO A 251 -1.00 -18.21 -61.64
N ARG A 252 -1.56 -17.41 -60.72
CA ARG A 252 -3.00 -17.28 -60.42
C ARG A 252 -3.71 -18.59 -60.00
N GLY A 253 -3.57 -18.98 -58.73
CA GLY A 253 -4.54 -19.80 -57.96
C GLY A 253 -5.48 -18.92 -57.12
N PRO A 254 -6.60 -19.44 -56.58
CA PRO A 254 -7.81 -18.67 -56.35
C PRO A 254 -7.58 -17.53 -55.34
N VAL A 255 -7.91 -16.33 -55.79
CA VAL A 255 -8.12 -15.15 -54.94
C VAL A 255 -9.15 -15.54 -53.88
N PHE A 256 -8.69 -15.87 -52.67
CA PHE A 256 -9.58 -15.85 -51.52
C PHE A 256 -10.16 -14.43 -51.44
N PRO A 257 -11.49 -14.26 -51.39
CA PRO A 257 -12.07 -12.93 -51.29
C PRO A 257 -11.51 -12.23 -50.05
N PRO A 258 -11.28 -10.91 -50.07
CA PRO A 258 -10.68 -10.15 -48.95
C PRO A 258 -11.37 -10.43 -47.61
N ASN A 259 -12.67 -10.74 -47.67
CA ASN A 259 -13.55 -11.01 -46.55
C ASN A 259 -13.30 -12.35 -45.84
N TYR A 260 -12.47 -13.24 -46.40
CA TYR A 260 -12.12 -14.52 -45.76
C TYR A 260 -10.91 -14.41 -44.82
N ARG A 261 -9.93 -13.56 -45.12
CA ARG A 261 -8.82 -13.23 -44.19
C ARG A 261 -9.30 -12.39 -43.00
N ALA A 262 -10.25 -11.49 -43.22
CA ALA A 262 -10.90 -10.70 -42.16
C ALA A 262 -11.71 -11.56 -41.15
N ARG A 263 -12.13 -12.77 -41.53
CA ARG A 263 -12.90 -13.69 -40.66
C ARG A 263 -12.05 -14.67 -39.85
N GLN A 264 -10.74 -14.71 -40.08
CA GLN A 264 -9.81 -15.60 -39.39
C GLN A 264 -8.74 -14.82 -38.62
N GLU A 265 -9.17 -13.80 -37.87
CA GLU A 265 -8.37 -13.15 -36.83
C GLU A 265 -8.24 -14.07 -35.59
N PHE A 266 -7.69 -15.26 -35.81
CA PHE A 266 -7.49 -16.20 -34.74
C PHE A 266 -6.29 -15.78 -33.91
N ILE A 267 -6.55 -15.45 -32.65
CA ILE A 267 -5.51 -15.42 -31.60
C ILE A 267 -4.87 -16.84 -31.47
N ALA A 268 -5.56 -17.91 -31.91
CA ALA A 268 -5.03 -19.28 -31.97
C ALA A 268 -5.66 -20.17 -33.08
N ILE A 269 -4.84 -20.84 -33.89
CA ILE A 269 -5.22 -22.08 -34.61
C ILE A 269 -4.29 -23.20 -34.11
N ASP A 270 -4.91 -24.27 -33.61
CA ASP A 270 -4.36 -25.56 -33.16
C ASP A 270 -3.36 -25.58 -31.96
N PRO A 271 -3.76 -26.11 -30.77
CA PRO A 271 -2.90 -26.25 -29.59
C PRO A 271 -1.90 -27.43 -29.66
N ARG A 272 -1.78 -28.14 -30.79
CA ARG A 272 -1.00 -29.40 -30.90
C ARG A 272 0.51 -29.23 -31.16
N GLY A 273 1.06 -28.02 -31.01
CA GLY A 273 2.51 -27.78 -31.10
C GLY A 273 3.23 -27.87 -29.75
N SER A 274 4.52 -28.22 -29.74
CA SER A 274 5.36 -28.11 -28.53
C SER A 274 5.37 -26.66 -28.06
N ALA A 275 4.71 -26.40 -26.93
CA ALA A 275 4.75 -25.10 -26.29
C ALA A 275 6.21 -24.73 -26.00
N VAL A 276 6.66 -23.58 -26.50
CA VAL A 276 7.92 -22.98 -26.06
C VAL A 276 7.83 -22.82 -24.53
N GLY A 277 8.92 -23.13 -23.82
CA GLY A 277 8.95 -23.15 -22.36
C GLY A 277 8.46 -21.86 -21.70
N PRO A 278 8.24 -21.86 -20.37
CA PRO A 278 7.82 -20.66 -19.66
C PRO A 278 8.81 -19.52 -19.88
N VAL A 279 8.30 -18.33 -20.20
CA VAL A 279 9.15 -17.14 -20.41
C VAL A 279 9.75 -16.70 -19.09
N PRO A 280 11.05 -16.35 -19.06
CA PRO A 280 11.65 -15.80 -17.86
C PRO A 280 11.09 -14.40 -17.54
N ALA A 281 10.91 -14.09 -16.27
CA ALA A 281 10.78 -12.70 -15.81
C ALA A 281 12.15 -12.02 -15.86
N ASP A 282 12.62 -11.67 -17.05
CA ASP A 282 13.92 -11.02 -17.31
C ASP A 282 13.80 -9.49 -17.46
N GLY A 283 12.58 -8.95 -17.36
CA GLY A 283 12.31 -7.51 -17.38
C GLY A 283 12.30 -6.90 -18.78
N GLN A 284 12.10 -7.70 -19.84
CA GLN A 284 11.87 -7.21 -21.20
C GLN A 284 10.62 -7.84 -21.82
N THR A 285 10.09 -7.23 -22.86
CA THR A 285 8.94 -7.78 -23.59
C THR A 285 9.31 -8.97 -24.45
N HIS A 286 8.39 -9.95 -24.53
CA HIS A 286 8.53 -11.15 -25.36
C HIS A 286 7.33 -11.29 -26.31
N CYS A 287 7.05 -10.25 -27.10
CA CYS A 287 5.87 -10.14 -27.98
C CYS A 287 5.81 -11.20 -29.09
N LEU A 288 6.95 -11.83 -29.42
CA LEU A 288 7.04 -12.93 -30.39
C LEU A 288 6.84 -14.32 -29.77
N HIS A 289 6.64 -14.38 -28.45
CA HIS A 289 6.43 -15.65 -27.76
C HIS A 289 5.06 -16.25 -28.05
N ASP A 290 4.96 -17.58 -27.91
CA ASP A 290 3.75 -18.30 -28.25
C ASP A 290 2.55 -17.92 -27.36
N ASN A 291 1.53 -17.33 -27.99
CA ASN A 291 0.30 -16.89 -27.36
C ASN A 291 -0.94 -17.71 -27.79
N ARG A 292 -0.76 -18.87 -28.46
CA ARG A 292 -1.86 -19.76 -28.93
C ARG A 292 -2.84 -20.21 -27.84
N LYS A 293 -2.52 -19.99 -26.56
CA LYS A 293 -3.41 -20.30 -25.44
C LYS A 293 -4.44 -19.21 -25.18
N ILE A 294 -4.23 -18.00 -25.68
CA ILE A 294 -5.12 -16.85 -25.50
C ILE A 294 -6.21 -16.91 -26.57
N ARG A 295 -7.48 -16.82 -26.16
CA ARG A 295 -8.63 -16.81 -27.07
C ARG A 295 -9.49 -15.57 -26.88
N LYS A 296 -10.20 -15.15 -27.92
CA LYS A 296 -11.14 -14.01 -27.86
C LYS A 296 -12.18 -14.23 -26.76
N GLU A 297 -12.64 -15.46 -26.55
CA GLU A 297 -13.60 -15.78 -25.48
C GLU A 297 -13.02 -15.54 -24.08
N GLN A 298 -11.73 -15.78 -23.86
CA GLN A 298 -11.12 -15.54 -22.54
C GLN A 298 -11.00 -14.06 -22.23
N ILE A 299 -10.72 -13.23 -23.24
CA ILE A 299 -10.71 -11.77 -23.12
C ILE A 299 -12.12 -11.27 -22.75
N LYS A 300 -13.15 -11.76 -23.44
CA LYS A 300 -14.56 -11.44 -23.14
C LYS A 300 -14.96 -11.88 -21.74
N ASN A 301 -14.60 -13.11 -21.35
CA ASN A 301 -14.90 -13.61 -20.01
C ASN A 301 -14.23 -12.75 -18.95
N TRP A 302 -13.00 -12.31 -19.15
CA TRP A 302 -12.34 -11.39 -18.23
C TRP A 302 -13.11 -10.06 -18.10
N GLN A 303 -13.55 -9.47 -19.22
CA GLN A 303 -14.34 -8.22 -19.22
C GLN A 303 -15.69 -8.34 -18.49
N VAL A 304 -16.29 -9.54 -18.46
CA VAL A 304 -17.61 -9.77 -17.85
C VAL A 304 -17.49 -10.25 -16.40
N GLU A 305 -16.58 -11.18 -16.13
CA GLU A 305 -16.51 -11.89 -14.85
C GLU A 305 -15.47 -11.31 -13.89
N GLU A 306 -14.38 -10.75 -14.40
CA GLU A 306 -13.23 -10.31 -13.59
C GLU A 306 -13.14 -8.78 -13.49
N TYR A 307 -13.65 -8.04 -14.48
CA TYR A 307 -13.65 -6.57 -14.47
C TYR A 307 -14.29 -5.96 -13.22
N SER A 308 -15.52 -6.37 -12.88
CA SER A 308 -16.21 -5.85 -11.70
C SER A 308 -15.48 -6.23 -10.43
N LYS A 309 -14.95 -7.46 -10.33
CA LYS A 309 -14.13 -7.87 -9.17
C LYS A 309 -12.89 -7.00 -9.04
N ALA A 310 -12.21 -6.70 -10.15
CA ALA A 310 -11.02 -5.85 -10.15
C ALA A 310 -11.32 -4.40 -9.70
N LEU A 311 -12.52 -3.88 -10.00
CA LEU A 311 -12.96 -2.54 -9.57
C LEU A 311 -13.61 -2.51 -8.17
N ASP A 312 -14.55 -3.41 -7.89
CA ASP A 312 -15.31 -3.53 -6.63
C ASP A 312 -14.41 -3.84 -5.44
N LEU A 313 -13.24 -4.41 -5.70
CA LEU A 313 -12.22 -4.61 -4.69
C LEU A 313 -11.66 -3.27 -4.16
N SER A 314 -11.85 -2.13 -4.85
CA SER A 314 -11.31 -0.80 -4.49
C SER A 314 -9.79 -0.80 -4.19
N LEU A 315 -9.09 -1.90 -4.47
CA LEU A 315 -7.77 -2.22 -3.89
C LEU A 315 -6.67 -1.25 -4.33
N ALA A 316 -6.86 -0.54 -5.44
CA ALA A 316 -5.90 0.42 -5.98
C ALA A 316 -6.44 1.86 -6.12
N GLU A 317 -7.76 2.09 -6.12
CA GLU A 317 -8.30 3.41 -5.77
C GLU A 317 -7.90 3.77 -4.33
N LEU A 318 -7.82 2.76 -3.45
CA LEU A 318 -7.31 2.89 -2.09
C LEU A 318 -5.86 3.39 -2.06
N LYS A 319 -4.96 2.88 -2.91
CA LYS A 319 -3.53 3.27 -2.91
C LYS A 319 -3.34 4.74 -3.24
N GLY A 320 -4.18 5.31 -4.09
CA GLY A 320 -4.11 6.71 -4.51
C GLY A 320 -2.81 7.06 -5.25
N GLU A 321 -2.74 8.28 -5.76
CA GLU A 321 -1.59 8.78 -6.52
C GLU A 321 -0.46 9.32 -5.63
N LYS A 322 -0.74 9.49 -4.33
CA LYS A 322 0.16 10.13 -3.37
C LYS A 322 0.65 9.16 -2.31
N ILE A 323 1.87 9.41 -1.85
CA ILE A 323 2.52 8.64 -0.79
C ILE A 323 3.35 9.57 0.09
N TRP A 324 3.54 9.19 1.35
CA TRP A 324 4.31 9.95 2.32
C TRP A 324 5.59 9.23 2.68
N ASP A 325 6.66 9.99 2.82
CA ASP A 325 7.95 9.51 3.29
C ASP A 325 8.56 10.46 4.32
N TRP A 326 9.49 9.95 5.11
CA TRP A 326 10.29 10.77 5.99
C TRP A 326 11.45 11.38 5.22
N ASP A 327 11.53 12.70 5.22
CA ASP A 327 12.66 13.40 4.64
C ASP A 327 13.92 13.30 5.52
N LYS A 328 15.05 13.81 5.02
CA LYS A 328 16.33 13.83 5.76
C LYS A 328 16.28 14.64 7.06
N THR A 329 15.27 15.50 7.23
CA THR A 329 15.06 16.33 8.42
C THR A 329 14.15 15.67 9.45
N GLY A 330 13.56 14.51 9.11
CA GLY A 330 12.61 13.80 9.95
C GLY A 330 11.21 14.39 9.91
N LEU A 331 10.84 15.06 8.81
CA LEU A 331 9.48 15.52 8.54
C LEU A 331 8.81 14.60 7.52
N LEU A 332 7.51 14.37 7.72
CA LEU A 332 6.71 13.55 6.83
C LEU A 332 6.27 14.39 5.61
N VAL A 333 6.83 14.10 4.43
CA VAL A 333 6.61 14.84 3.19
C VAL A 333 5.72 14.04 2.24
N GLU A 334 4.78 14.73 1.59
CA GLU A 334 3.91 14.17 0.56
C GLU A 334 4.62 14.19 -0.80
N GLY A 335 4.56 13.09 -1.55
CA GLY A 335 5.12 12.97 -2.90
C GLY A 335 4.24 12.14 -3.84
N ASP A 336 4.54 12.22 -5.13
CA ASP A 336 3.85 11.43 -6.15
C ASP A 336 4.35 9.98 -6.11
N ARG A 337 3.42 9.03 -5.97
CA ARG A 337 3.73 7.61 -5.87
C ARG A 337 4.51 7.08 -7.06
N VAL A 338 4.13 7.52 -8.27
CA VAL A 338 4.79 7.08 -9.51
C VAL A 338 6.28 7.46 -9.58
N LYS A 339 6.67 8.51 -8.82
CA LYS A 339 8.05 9.00 -8.72
C LYS A 339 8.81 8.39 -7.52
N ALA A 340 8.11 7.68 -6.64
CA ALA A 340 8.71 7.04 -5.49
C ALA A 340 9.53 5.80 -5.91
N GLU A 341 10.14 5.14 -4.91
CA GLU A 341 10.79 3.85 -5.14
C GLU A 341 9.78 2.79 -5.63
N SER A 342 10.28 1.64 -6.06
CA SER A 342 9.38 0.56 -6.49
C SER A 342 8.54 0.07 -5.31
N SER A 343 7.25 -0.17 -5.54
CA SER A 343 6.34 -0.79 -4.58
C SER A 343 6.82 -2.15 -4.09
N ALA A 344 7.76 -2.80 -4.79
CA ALA A 344 8.41 -4.03 -4.34
C ALA A 344 9.37 -3.85 -3.15
N THR A 345 9.87 -2.63 -2.90
CA THR A 345 10.84 -2.34 -1.81
C THR A 345 10.18 -1.92 -0.51
N TYR A 346 8.95 -1.40 -0.57
CA TYR A 346 8.22 -0.89 0.60
C TYR A 346 6.86 -1.55 0.83
N ALA A 347 6.36 -1.36 2.04
CA ALA A 347 5.00 -1.57 2.48
C ALA A 347 4.42 -0.23 2.94
N GLU A 348 3.10 -0.13 3.06
CA GLU A 348 2.41 1.10 3.42
C GLU A 348 1.73 1.00 4.78
N LEU A 349 2.05 1.92 5.68
CA LEU A 349 1.29 2.12 6.90
C LEU A 349 0.21 3.16 6.63
N VAL A 350 -1.06 2.76 6.75
CA VAL A 350 -2.20 3.67 6.55
C VAL A 350 -2.54 4.29 7.89
N TRP A 351 -2.17 5.56 8.07
CA TRP A 351 -2.35 6.33 9.30
C TRP A 351 -3.14 7.60 9.01
N ASN A 352 -4.32 7.77 9.62
CA ASN A 352 -5.19 8.94 9.44
C ASN A 352 -5.41 9.31 7.96
N LYS A 353 -5.66 8.30 7.11
CA LYS A 353 -5.80 8.40 5.63
C LYS A 353 -4.51 8.77 4.87
N LYS A 354 -3.37 8.91 5.55
CA LYS A 354 -2.05 9.06 4.93
C LYS A 354 -1.41 7.69 4.76
N ARG A 355 -0.70 7.49 3.65
CA ARG A 355 -0.02 6.24 3.30
C ARG A 355 1.48 6.44 3.41
N VAL A 356 2.06 5.96 4.50
CA VAL A 356 3.47 6.19 4.81
C VAL A 356 4.33 5.00 4.39
N MET A 357 5.42 5.26 3.67
CA MET A 357 6.36 4.24 3.22
C MET A 357 7.16 3.66 4.40
N VAL A 358 7.20 2.34 4.49
CA VAL A 358 8.09 1.59 5.37
C VAL A 358 8.78 0.47 4.60
N SER A 359 10.03 0.16 4.91
CA SER A 359 10.76 -0.92 4.25
C SER A 359 9.99 -2.25 4.34
N ARG A 360 9.74 -2.88 3.19
CA ARG A 360 9.00 -4.16 3.11
C ARG A 360 9.76 -5.27 3.81
N GLU A 361 11.07 -5.33 3.62
CA GLU A 361 11.94 -6.32 4.26
C GLU A 361 11.84 -6.24 5.79
N LYS A 362 11.95 -5.03 6.34
CA LYS A 362 11.85 -4.81 7.79
C LYS A 362 10.46 -5.10 8.33
N ALA A 363 9.41 -4.67 7.63
CA ALA A 363 8.02 -4.94 8.04
C ALA A 363 7.70 -6.44 8.05
N LEU A 364 8.22 -7.19 7.07
CA LEU A 364 8.02 -8.64 6.96
C LEU A 364 8.84 -9.46 7.97
N ALA A 365 9.77 -8.84 8.71
CA ALA A 365 10.51 -9.52 9.77
C ALA A 365 9.64 -9.90 10.99
N TYR A 366 8.48 -9.25 11.14
CA TYR A 366 7.56 -9.44 12.26
C TYR A 366 6.42 -10.38 11.89
N ALA A 367 6.41 -11.58 12.48
CA ALA A 367 5.52 -12.67 12.09
C ALA A 367 4.03 -12.32 12.28
N SER A 368 3.70 -11.58 13.35
CA SER A 368 2.32 -11.24 13.69
C SER A 368 1.62 -10.38 12.63
N ILE A 369 2.36 -9.51 11.94
CA ILE A 369 1.82 -8.59 10.93
C ILE A 369 2.01 -9.04 9.47
N VAL A 370 2.69 -10.17 9.21
CA VAL A 370 2.90 -10.66 7.82
C VAL A 370 1.57 -10.92 7.10
N LYS A 371 0.63 -11.58 7.77
CA LYS A 371 -0.68 -11.92 7.19
C LYS A 371 -1.52 -10.67 6.88
N PRO A 372 -1.71 -9.71 7.82
CA PRO A 372 -2.44 -8.49 7.51
C PRO A 372 -1.73 -7.64 6.45
N LEU A 373 -0.39 -7.55 6.47
CA LEU A 373 0.37 -6.85 5.43
C LEU A 373 0.13 -7.44 4.03
N LYS A 374 0.23 -8.76 3.88
CA LYS A 374 0.08 -9.45 2.58
C LYS A 374 -1.37 -9.57 2.11
N LYS A 375 -2.35 -9.02 2.84
CA LYS A 375 -3.77 -9.10 2.48
C LYS A 375 -3.96 -8.56 1.05
N HIS A 376 -4.57 -9.37 0.19
CA HIS A 376 -4.78 -9.08 -1.24
C HIS A 376 -3.52 -8.72 -2.06
N GLY A 377 -2.32 -9.02 -1.56
CA GLY A 377 -1.06 -8.72 -2.24
C GLY A 377 -0.66 -7.23 -2.24
N LEU A 378 -1.31 -6.38 -1.44
CA LEU A 378 -1.08 -4.93 -1.44
C LEU A 378 0.10 -4.47 -0.58
N TYR A 379 0.50 -5.27 0.42
CA TYR A 379 1.55 -4.91 1.38
C TYR A 379 1.22 -3.61 2.13
N GLU A 380 0.03 -3.54 2.71
CA GLU A 380 -0.44 -2.41 3.51
C GLU A 380 -0.93 -2.84 4.89
N LEU A 381 -0.79 -1.97 5.88
CA LEU A 381 -1.27 -2.18 7.24
C LEU A 381 -2.04 -0.94 7.68
N GLU A 382 -3.34 -1.11 7.93
CA GLU A 382 -4.18 -0.05 8.49
C GLU A 382 -3.95 0.07 9.99
N LEU A 383 -3.59 1.28 10.43
CA LEU A 383 -3.36 1.60 11.82
C LEU A 383 -4.60 2.29 12.42
N PRO A 384 -4.89 2.06 13.71
CA PRO A 384 -5.96 2.76 14.39
C PRO A 384 -5.65 4.26 14.47
N PRO A 385 -6.70 5.11 14.60
CA PRO A 385 -6.51 6.54 14.77
C PRO A 385 -5.61 6.83 15.97
N CYS A 386 -4.45 7.42 15.70
CA CYS A 386 -3.48 7.80 16.72
C CYS A 386 -2.81 9.14 16.35
N ASP A 387 -2.19 9.77 17.33
CA ASP A 387 -1.40 10.97 17.10
C ASP A 387 -0.07 10.65 16.38
N LEU A 388 0.65 11.69 15.97
CA LEU A 388 1.91 11.53 15.23
C LEU A 388 2.99 10.88 16.09
N ASP A 389 2.98 11.09 17.41
CA ASP A 389 4.02 10.59 18.31
C ASP A 389 3.90 9.06 18.46
N ILE A 390 2.67 8.57 18.66
CA ILE A 390 2.37 7.14 18.72
C ILE A 390 2.62 6.48 17.37
N PHE A 391 2.20 7.11 16.26
CA PHE A 391 2.52 6.64 14.92
C PHE A 391 4.04 6.52 14.72
N SER A 392 4.80 7.54 15.13
CA SER A 392 6.26 7.55 15.02
C SER A 392 6.89 6.43 15.85
N CYS A 393 6.31 6.07 16.99
CA CYS A 393 6.78 4.92 17.78
C CYS A 393 6.58 3.59 17.05
N ILE A 394 5.42 3.38 16.44
CA ILE A 394 5.13 2.18 15.64
C ILE A 394 6.06 2.12 14.43
N TYR A 395 6.24 3.25 13.74
CA TYR A 395 7.12 3.39 12.59
C TYR A 395 8.58 3.10 12.95
N ASP A 396 9.09 3.69 14.03
CA ASP A 396 10.44 3.49 14.51
C ASP A 396 10.67 2.03 14.90
N PHE A 397 9.73 1.39 15.58
CA PHE A 397 9.85 -0.03 15.94
C PHE A 397 10.06 -0.93 14.72
N ILE A 398 9.39 -0.62 13.60
CA ILE A 398 9.55 -1.38 12.36
C ILE A 398 10.89 -1.04 11.70
N THR A 399 11.26 0.23 11.65
CA THR A 399 12.44 0.70 10.89
C THR A 399 13.77 0.52 11.62
N LYS A 400 13.77 0.69 12.94
CA LYS A 400 14.87 0.44 13.87
C LYS A 400 14.53 -0.87 14.57
N PRO A 401 15.13 -2.00 14.16
CA PRO A 401 14.64 -3.34 14.47
C PRO A 401 14.41 -3.55 15.98
N GLY A 402 13.15 -3.40 16.41
CA GLY A 402 12.72 -3.61 17.79
C GLY A 402 12.81 -2.41 18.73
N HIS A 403 13.03 -1.18 18.27
CA HIS A 403 13.25 -0.01 19.15
C HIS A 403 12.52 1.27 18.68
N TYR A 404 12.02 2.09 19.62
CA TYR A 404 11.43 3.40 19.29
C TYR A 404 11.84 4.56 20.22
N ARG A 405 11.73 5.80 19.69
CA ARG A 405 12.36 7.08 20.07
C ARG A 405 12.33 7.54 21.55
N TYR A 406 11.56 6.92 22.44
CA TYR A 406 11.54 7.31 23.87
C TYR A 406 12.76 6.79 24.66
N GLU A 407 13.89 6.57 23.99
CA GLU A 407 15.18 6.40 24.65
C GLU A 407 15.64 7.76 25.16
N THR A 408 15.52 7.99 26.47
CA THR A 408 16.39 8.99 27.11
C THR A 408 17.84 8.58 26.80
N ASN A 409 18.62 9.51 26.23
CA ASN A 409 19.98 9.32 25.69
C ASN A 409 21.02 8.68 26.65
N ALA A 410 20.65 8.20 27.83
CA ALA A 410 21.52 7.52 28.79
C ALA A 410 21.57 5.99 28.64
N HIS A 411 20.60 5.36 27.95
CA HIS A 411 20.48 3.89 27.94
C HIS A 411 20.59 3.21 26.56
N ALA A 412 20.71 4.00 25.47
CA ALA A 412 20.80 3.51 24.09
C ALA A 412 22.12 2.78 23.72
N VAL A 413 23.08 2.65 24.65
CA VAL A 413 24.46 2.23 24.34
C VAL A 413 24.79 0.79 24.72
N ARG A 414 23.84 -0.05 25.15
CA ARG A 414 24.16 -1.46 25.49
C ARG A 414 23.18 -2.46 24.89
N ASP A 415 23.58 -3.01 23.74
CA ASP A 415 23.03 -4.19 23.04
C ASP A 415 23.01 -5.49 23.88
N GLU A 416 23.46 -5.48 25.14
CA GLU A 416 23.57 -6.67 25.99
C GLU A 416 22.30 -6.99 26.82
N TYR A 417 21.27 -6.14 26.82
CA TYR A 417 20.17 -6.24 27.79
C TYR A 417 18.88 -6.93 27.29
N ILE A 418 18.93 -7.69 26.20
CA ILE A 418 17.77 -8.46 25.70
C ILE A 418 17.53 -9.76 26.50
N ALA A 419 18.52 -10.22 27.27
CA ALA A 419 18.45 -11.50 28.01
C ALA A 419 18.34 -11.39 29.54
N ALA A 420 18.44 -10.19 30.13
CA ALA A 420 18.29 -10.04 31.57
C ALA A 420 16.83 -10.23 31.96
N ARG A 421 16.57 -11.22 32.82
CA ARG A 421 15.29 -11.49 33.47
C ARG A 421 14.95 -10.27 34.34
N ILE A 422 14.39 -9.23 33.73
CA ILE A 422 13.92 -8.02 34.42
C ILE A 422 12.97 -8.53 35.51
N VAL A 423 13.29 -8.25 36.77
CA VAL A 423 12.33 -8.41 37.84
C VAL A 423 11.21 -7.42 37.47
N ALA A 424 10.09 -7.96 36.99
CA ALA A 424 9.01 -7.18 36.41
C ALA A 424 8.30 -6.40 37.53
N GLU A 425 8.89 -5.27 37.91
CA GLU A 425 8.40 -4.36 38.92
C GLU A 425 7.74 -3.17 38.21
N ALA A 426 6.57 -2.78 38.73
CA ALA A 426 5.87 -1.61 38.23
C ALA A 426 6.47 -0.33 38.86
N PRO A 427 6.33 0.85 38.23
CA PRO A 427 6.91 2.08 38.73
C PRO A 427 6.34 2.50 40.09
N VAL A 428 7.17 3.15 40.89
CA VAL A 428 6.80 3.84 42.13
C VAL A 428 6.14 5.19 41.80
N LEU A 429 5.05 5.55 42.48
CA LEU A 429 4.43 6.86 42.36
C LEU A 429 5.17 7.88 43.24
N LEU A 430 5.67 8.95 42.63
CA LEU A 430 6.30 10.07 43.34
C LEU A 430 5.27 11.17 43.64
N LEU A 431 5.45 11.87 44.75
CA LEU A 431 4.63 13.04 45.08
C LEU A 431 4.92 14.15 44.07
N GLU A 432 3.87 14.74 43.51
CA GLU A 432 3.99 15.83 42.56
C GLU A 432 4.41 17.11 43.30
N ASP A 433 5.71 17.40 43.34
CA ASP A 433 6.23 18.62 43.95
C ASP A 433 5.87 19.82 43.06
N THR A 434 4.77 20.49 43.40
CA THR A 434 4.23 21.66 42.67
C THR A 434 5.13 22.90 42.75
N SER A 435 6.26 22.83 43.46
CA SER A 435 7.06 23.99 43.82
C SER A 435 8.32 24.24 42.98
N GLU A 436 8.85 23.28 42.21
CA GLU A 436 10.15 23.45 41.51
C GLU A 436 10.26 22.90 40.07
N ARG A 437 9.28 23.17 39.19
CA ARG A 437 9.50 23.02 37.73
C ARG A 437 9.61 24.38 37.02
N THR A 438 10.68 25.11 37.35
CA THR A 438 11.19 26.28 36.59
C THR A 438 12.35 25.94 35.66
N PHE A 439 12.46 24.68 35.20
CA PHE A 439 13.34 24.35 34.07
C PHE A 439 12.48 23.97 32.87
N GLU A 440 12.69 24.71 31.77
CA GLU A 440 12.12 24.49 30.44
C GLU A 440 12.55 23.11 29.88
N ILE A 441 12.03 22.03 30.45
CA ILE A 441 11.97 20.75 29.77
C ILE A 441 10.73 20.88 28.88
N LYS A 442 10.95 20.97 27.56
CA LYS A 442 9.89 20.90 26.56
C LYS A 442 8.93 19.79 26.99
N LEU A 443 7.70 20.16 27.37
CA LEU A 443 6.63 19.22 27.66
C LEU A 443 6.45 18.37 26.38
N ASP A 444 7.01 17.17 26.37
CA ASP A 444 6.60 16.18 25.38
C ASP A 444 5.10 15.96 25.60
N LYS A 445 4.32 16.06 24.51
CA LYS A 445 2.85 15.99 24.56
C LYS A 445 2.36 14.66 25.15
N ASN A 446 3.20 13.63 25.15
CA ASN A 446 2.94 12.33 25.72
C ASN A 446 4.10 11.92 26.64
N PRO A 447 3.87 11.83 27.95
CA PRO A 447 4.86 11.27 28.88
C PRO A 447 5.20 9.78 28.60
N PRO A 448 6.34 9.24 29.08
CA PRO A 448 6.82 7.89 28.76
C PRO A 448 5.83 6.73 28.99
N ILE A 449 5.24 6.60 30.18
CA ILE A 449 4.29 5.54 30.55
C ILE A 449 3.03 5.67 29.70
N MET A 450 2.49 6.89 29.59
CA MET A 450 1.34 7.19 28.72
C MET A 450 1.59 6.75 27.27
N THR A 451 2.78 7.03 26.75
CA THR A 451 3.17 6.62 25.39
C THR A 451 3.17 5.11 25.27
N HIS A 452 3.82 4.40 26.20
CA HIS A 452 3.90 2.94 26.14
C HIS A 452 2.51 2.28 26.22
N LEU A 453 1.58 2.81 27.02
CA LEU A 453 0.19 2.35 27.07
C LEU A 453 -0.55 2.59 25.73
N LYS A 454 -0.44 3.80 25.17
CA LYS A 454 -1.07 4.12 23.87
C LYS A 454 -0.50 3.28 22.73
N VAL A 455 0.82 3.04 22.70
CA VAL A 455 1.45 2.14 21.73
C VAL A 455 0.96 0.71 21.93
N PHE A 456 0.83 0.22 23.17
CA PHE A 456 0.30 -1.11 23.44
C PHE A 456 -1.13 -1.26 22.90
N HIS A 457 -2.01 -0.29 23.15
CA HIS A 457 -3.38 -0.34 22.65
C HIS A 457 -3.45 -0.30 21.12
N ALA A 458 -2.64 0.56 20.48
CA ALA A 458 -2.57 0.60 19.02
C ALA A 458 -2.06 -0.72 18.43
N ALA A 459 -1.05 -1.33 19.06
CA ALA A 459 -0.51 -2.63 18.68
C ALA A 459 -1.50 -3.78 18.87
N GLU A 460 -2.29 -3.74 19.95
CA GLU A 460 -3.33 -4.72 20.24
C GLU A 460 -4.43 -4.73 19.16
N GLU A 461 -4.88 -3.56 18.70
CA GLU A 461 -5.92 -3.44 17.68
C GLU A 461 -5.51 -4.02 16.33
N ILE A 462 -4.24 -3.86 15.95
CA ILE A 462 -3.67 -4.45 14.71
C ILE A 462 -3.06 -5.84 14.93
N LYS A 463 -3.13 -6.37 16.15
CA LYS A 463 -2.57 -7.67 16.56
C LYS A 463 -1.05 -7.80 16.33
N PHE A 464 -0.30 -6.73 16.58
CA PHE A 464 1.16 -6.69 16.46
C PHE A 464 1.83 -7.15 17.76
N GLU A 465 1.94 -8.46 17.95
CA GLU A 465 2.38 -9.10 19.20
C GLU A 465 3.79 -8.69 19.67
N GLU A 466 4.74 -8.55 18.75
CA GLU A 466 6.12 -8.15 19.08
C GLU A 466 6.17 -6.72 19.64
N LEU A 467 5.38 -5.81 19.06
CA LEU A 467 5.28 -4.44 19.56
C LEU A 467 4.55 -4.38 20.91
N MET A 468 3.48 -5.17 21.09
CA MET A 468 2.79 -5.30 22.39
C MET A 468 3.76 -5.76 23.48
N ARG A 469 4.55 -6.81 23.20
CA ARG A 469 5.55 -7.34 24.13
C ARG A 469 6.61 -6.30 24.47
N TYR A 470 7.09 -5.57 23.47
CA TYR A 470 8.09 -4.52 23.68
C TYR A 470 7.54 -3.36 24.50
N ALA A 471 6.35 -2.85 24.18
CA ALA A 471 5.71 -1.78 24.94
C ALA A 471 5.47 -2.19 26.41
N LEU A 472 5.03 -3.43 26.65
CA LEU A 472 4.89 -3.97 28.00
C LEU A 472 6.23 -4.09 28.74
N GLN A 473 7.29 -4.54 28.06
CA GLN A 473 8.62 -4.60 28.65
C GLN A 473 9.10 -3.20 29.07
N ARG A 474 8.82 -2.18 28.26
CA ARG A 474 9.12 -0.79 28.58
C ARG A 474 8.35 -0.31 29.81
N LEU A 475 7.06 -0.63 29.91
CA LEU A 475 6.25 -0.30 31.10
C LEU A 475 6.80 -0.89 32.40
N TYR A 476 7.44 -2.07 32.36
CA TYR A 476 8.11 -2.69 33.52
C TYR A 476 9.54 -2.19 33.76
N ARG A 477 10.09 -1.37 32.87
CA ARG A 477 11.43 -0.76 33.04
C ARG A 477 11.37 0.61 33.69
N GLU A 478 10.21 1.27 33.62
CA GLU A 478 10.01 2.54 34.30
C GLU A 478 10.02 2.32 35.81
N THR A 479 10.98 2.94 36.50
CA THR A 479 11.15 2.80 37.95
C THR A 479 10.26 3.77 38.72
N GLN A 480 9.91 4.91 38.12
CA GLN A 480 9.18 6.00 38.74
C GLN A 480 8.11 6.54 37.78
N MET A 481 6.95 6.89 38.32
CA MET A 481 5.89 7.59 37.63
C MET A 481 5.88 9.05 38.12
N SER A 482 6.23 9.97 37.20
CA SER A 482 6.21 11.43 37.42
C SER A 482 5.13 12.14 36.61
N GLU A 483 4.25 11.35 35.99
CA GLU A 483 3.13 11.75 35.15
C GLU A 483 1.83 11.72 35.97
N ASP A 484 0.75 12.31 35.46
CA ASP A 484 -0.57 12.21 36.09
C ASP A 484 -1.02 10.73 36.14
N PRO A 485 -1.07 10.11 37.33
CA PRO A 485 -1.30 8.69 37.44
C PRO A 485 -2.75 8.30 37.16
N ILE A 486 -3.71 9.19 37.42
CA ILE A 486 -5.11 8.93 37.11
C ILE A 486 -5.31 8.96 35.60
N GLN A 487 -4.69 9.92 34.91
CA GLN A 487 -4.74 9.96 33.45
C GLN A 487 -4.10 8.71 32.81
N ALA A 488 -3.01 8.19 33.39
CA ALA A 488 -2.36 6.96 32.91
C ALA A 488 -3.28 5.74 33.07
N LEU A 489 -3.97 5.64 34.22
CA LEU A 489 -4.98 4.61 34.44
C LEU A 489 -6.19 4.77 33.50
N GLU A 490 -6.67 5.98 33.27
CA GLU A 490 -7.74 6.25 32.29
C GLU A 490 -7.35 5.72 30.90
N VAL A 491 -6.11 5.95 30.46
CA VAL A 491 -5.62 5.39 29.18
C VAL A 491 -5.54 3.86 29.22
N LEU A 492 -4.98 3.26 30.28
CA LEU A 492 -4.88 1.80 30.44
C LEU A 492 -6.24 1.11 30.35
N TYR A 493 -7.24 1.68 31.05
CA TYR A 493 -8.61 1.16 31.08
C TYR A 493 -9.47 1.63 29.90
N ARG A 494 -8.89 2.37 28.93
CA ARG A 494 -9.56 2.96 27.76
C ARG A 494 -10.79 3.80 28.15
N VAL A 495 -10.70 4.53 29.27
CA VAL A 495 -11.74 5.44 29.75
C VAL A 495 -11.52 6.81 29.14
N HIS A 496 -12.52 7.30 28.40
CA HIS A 496 -12.47 8.63 27.78
C HIS A 496 -13.68 9.47 28.17
N ALA A 497 -13.43 10.62 28.80
CA ALA A 497 -14.47 11.55 29.24
C ALA A 497 -15.34 12.11 28.09
N SER A 498 -14.85 12.07 26.85
CA SER A 498 -15.51 12.63 25.66
C SER A 498 -16.23 11.60 24.78
N GLN A 499 -16.24 10.31 25.15
CA GLN A 499 -16.87 9.25 24.37
C GLN A 499 -17.81 8.41 25.24
N PRO A 500 -19.15 8.54 25.08
CA PRO A 500 -20.13 7.85 25.93
C PRO A 500 -19.99 6.33 25.96
N ALA A 501 -19.54 5.72 24.85
CA ALA A 501 -19.31 4.28 24.76
C ALA A 501 -18.04 3.81 25.51
N ALA A 502 -17.10 4.72 25.76
CA ALA A 502 -15.85 4.48 26.49
C ALA A 502 -15.92 4.96 27.95
N GLU A 503 -17.05 5.52 28.40
CA GLU A 503 -17.22 6.00 29.79
C GLU A 503 -17.09 4.87 30.83
N LYS A 504 -17.37 3.62 30.44
CA LYS A 504 -17.27 2.44 31.31
C LYS A 504 -15.94 1.68 31.20
N GLY A 505 -15.01 2.17 30.37
CA GLY A 505 -13.79 1.47 29.99
C GLY A 505 -14.00 0.42 28.90
N GLY A 506 -12.91 0.04 28.24
CA GLY A 506 -12.88 -0.95 27.17
C GLY A 506 -12.38 -2.34 27.63
N PRO A 507 -12.37 -3.34 26.74
CA PRO A 507 -11.69 -4.60 27.02
C PRO A 507 -10.18 -4.38 27.21
N ILE A 508 -9.60 -5.11 28.16
CA ILE A 508 -8.20 -4.95 28.59
C ILE A 508 -7.48 -6.28 28.50
N SER A 509 -6.23 -6.23 28.05
CA SER A 509 -5.38 -7.43 28.01
C SER A 509 -5.08 -7.94 29.42
N SER A 510 -4.97 -9.26 29.55
CA SER A 510 -4.58 -9.90 30.82
C SER A 510 -3.19 -9.44 31.30
N GLU A 511 -2.32 -9.01 30.40
CA GLU A 511 -0.99 -8.49 30.72
C GLU A 511 -1.04 -7.08 31.32
N LEU A 512 -1.91 -6.20 30.80
CA LEU A 512 -2.12 -4.87 31.38
C LEU A 512 -2.80 -4.96 32.75
N HIS A 513 -3.74 -5.89 32.93
CA HIS A 513 -4.31 -6.22 34.24
C HIS A 513 -3.23 -6.64 35.26
N LYS A 514 -2.28 -7.49 34.85
CA LYS A 514 -1.15 -7.89 35.72
C LYS A 514 -0.26 -6.70 36.07
N TRP A 515 0.03 -5.83 35.09
CA TRP A 515 0.83 -4.64 35.32
C TRP A 515 0.11 -3.67 36.28
N ALA A 516 -1.18 -3.41 36.06
CA ALA A 516 -1.98 -2.51 36.89
C ALA A 516 -2.04 -2.95 38.36
N ARG A 517 -2.29 -4.24 38.61
CA ARG A 517 -2.29 -4.77 39.99
C ARG A 517 -0.92 -4.66 40.66
N LYS A 518 0.17 -4.92 39.92
CA LYS A 518 1.53 -4.72 40.43
C LYS A 518 1.83 -3.26 40.70
N PHE A 519 1.35 -2.36 39.85
CA PHE A 519 1.47 -0.92 40.04
C PHE A 519 0.75 -0.48 41.31
N LEU A 520 -0.50 -0.88 41.52
CA LEU A 520 -1.28 -0.54 42.72
C LEU A 520 -0.64 -1.05 44.02
N LEU A 521 -0.05 -2.25 43.98
CA LEU A 521 0.62 -2.89 45.13
C LEU A 521 2.04 -2.37 45.39
N ARG A 522 2.64 -1.61 44.46
CA ARG A 522 4.01 -1.16 44.59
C ARG A 522 4.16 -0.21 45.78
N ARG A 523 5.26 -0.37 46.53
CA ARG A 523 5.65 0.46 47.67
C ARG A 523 7.05 1.01 47.45
N ASP A 524 7.37 2.07 48.18
CA ASP A 524 8.73 2.57 48.29
C ASP A 524 9.44 1.68 49.31
N ASP A 525 10.43 0.90 48.87
CA ASP A 525 11.30 0.19 49.82
C ASP A 525 12.20 1.23 50.53
N ASP A 526 12.62 0.95 51.77
CA ASP A 526 13.29 1.83 52.76
C ASP A 526 14.64 2.51 52.34
N GLY A 527 14.92 2.65 51.04
CA GLY A 527 16.18 3.18 50.51
C GLY A 527 16.10 4.51 49.74
N ASP A 528 14.96 4.90 49.18
CA ASP A 528 14.88 6.07 48.29
C ASP A 528 13.97 7.18 48.82
N PHE A 529 14.65 8.20 49.36
CA PHE A 529 14.29 9.60 49.63
C PHE A 529 13.02 9.99 50.41
N ASP A 530 11.90 9.26 50.42
CA ASP A 530 10.67 9.69 51.11
C ASP A 530 9.82 8.51 51.66
N GLY A 531 10.47 7.48 52.21
CA GLY A 531 9.86 6.20 52.64
C GLY A 531 8.63 6.31 53.56
N THR A 532 7.44 6.49 52.97
CA THR A 532 6.14 6.48 53.67
C THR A 532 5.63 5.06 53.92
N GLY A 533 6.22 4.05 53.26
CA GLY A 533 5.75 2.66 53.27
C GLY A 533 4.37 2.43 52.63
N MET A 534 3.75 3.49 52.09
CA MET A 534 2.43 3.47 51.47
C MET A 534 2.49 2.78 50.10
N SER A 535 1.45 2.02 49.77
CA SER A 535 1.31 1.52 48.40
C SER A 535 0.91 2.64 47.45
N ASN A 536 1.16 2.47 46.15
CA ASN A 536 0.66 3.41 45.15
C ASN A 536 -0.87 3.55 45.22
N CYS A 537 -1.61 2.48 45.56
CA CYS A 537 -3.05 2.57 45.80
C CYS A 537 -3.39 3.57 46.92
N ASP A 538 -2.68 3.47 48.06
CA ASP A 538 -2.87 4.36 49.21
C ASP A 538 -2.49 5.80 48.85
N LYS A 539 -1.39 5.99 48.11
CA LYS A 539 -0.95 7.29 47.60
C LYS A 539 -1.99 7.93 46.68
N LEU A 540 -2.57 7.16 45.76
CA LEU A 540 -3.61 7.68 44.86
C LEU A 540 -4.88 8.11 45.60
N LEU A 541 -5.28 7.37 46.63
CA LEU A 541 -6.41 7.73 47.47
C LEU A 541 -6.12 8.98 48.33
N ALA A 542 -4.90 9.11 48.83
CA ALA A 542 -4.48 10.28 49.60
C ALA A 542 -4.34 11.55 48.73
N TRP A 543 -3.78 11.43 47.53
CA TRP A 543 -3.40 12.58 46.70
C TRP A 543 -4.44 12.94 45.62
N HIS A 544 -5.21 11.96 45.13
CA HIS A 544 -6.13 12.14 44.00
C HIS A 544 -7.55 11.58 44.26
N ARG A 545 -8.02 11.64 45.51
CA ARG A 545 -9.26 11.00 46.00
C ARG A 545 -10.46 11.12 45.06
N GLU A 546 -10.88 12.33 44.70
CA GLU A 546 -12.09 12.54 43.89
C GLU A 546 -11.99 11.90 42.50
N ARG A 547 -10.83 12.04 41.85
CA ARG A 547 -10.58 11.47 40.52
C ARG A 547 -10.47 9.95 40.57
N PHE A 548 -9.83 9.40 41.61
CA PHE A 548 -9.75 7.96 41.85
C PHE A 548 -11.14 7.34 42.05
N GLN A 549 -11.96 7.92 42.93
CA GLN A 549 -13.34 7.48 43.16
C GLN A 549 -14.18 7.57 41.87
N GLY A 550 -14.00 8.66 41.12
CA GLY A 550 -14.63 8.83 39.82
C GLY A 550 -14.29 7.71 38.84
N LEU A 551 -13.03 7.30 38.75
CA LEU A 551 -12.60 6.19 37.89
C LEU A 551 -13.10 4.83 38.42
N TYR A 552 -13.00 4.60 39.72
CA TYR A 552 -13.44 3.37 40.40
C TYR A 552 -14.92 3.07 40.16
N HIS A 553 -15.80 4.06 40.30
CA HIS A 553 -17.23 3.86 40.09
C HIS A 553 -17.62 3.75 38.60
N LYS A 554 -16.80 4.28 37.69
CA LYS A 554 -17.08 4.26 36.25
C LYS A 554 -16.59 3.00 35.57
N CYS A 555 -15.44 2.46 35.98
CA CYS A 555 -14.76 1.38 35.27
C CYS A 555 -14.74 0.07 36.09
N PRO A 556 -15.57 -0.94 35.73
CA PRO A 556 -15.62 -2.23 36.43
C PRO A 556 -14.27 -2.96 36.43
N ALA A 557 -13.52 -2.89 35.33
CA ALA A 557 -12.22 -3.55 35.23
C ALA A 557 -11.18 -2.95 36.19
N PHE A 558 -11.22 -1.63 36.40
CA PHE A 558 -10.37 -0.96 37.40
C PHE A 558 -10.83 -1.32 38.82
N GLN A 559 -12.14 -1.33 39.06
CA GLN A 559 -12.71 -1.78 40.32
C GLN A 559 -12.25 -3.19 40.70
N ASP A 560 -12.29 -4.15 39.77
CA ASP A 560 -11.83 -5.52 39.99
C ASP A 560 -10.35 -5.55 40.37
N ASP A 561 -9.49 -4.81 39.66
CA ASP A 561 -8.06 -4.76 39.95
C ASP A 561 -7.75 -4.12 41.32
N VAL A 562 -8.50 -3.08 41.72
CA VAL A 562 -8.40 -2.47 43.05
C VAL A 562 -8.82 -3.44 44.14
N ILE A 563 -9.93 -4.18 43.95
CA ILE A 563 -10.40 -5.19 44.91
C ILE A 563 -9.35 -6.30 45.08
N ILE A 564 -8.80 -6.80 43.98
CA ILE A 564 -7.78 -7.85 44.01
C ILE A 564 -6.51 -7.33 44.68
N ALA A 565 -6.05 -6.13 44.33
CA ALA A 565 -4.88 -5.51 44.96
C ALA A 565 -5.09 -5.31 46.47
N GLY A 566 -6.24 -4.77 46.89
CA GLY A 566 -6.59 -4.60 48.30
C GLY A 566 -6.62 -5.93 49.06
N THR A 567 -7.23 -6.97 48.48
CA THR A 567 -7.26 -8.31 49.08
C THR A 567 -5.85 -8.87 49.31
N ILE A 568 -4.92 -8.63 48.38
CA ILE A 568 -3.51 -9.03 48.52
C ILE A 568 -2.80 -8.19 49.58
N GLN A 569 -3.03 -6.88 49.60
CA GLN A 569 -2.39 -5.93 50.52
C GLN A 569 -2.77 -6.18 51.99
N TYR A 570 -4.02 -6.60 52.26
CA TYR A 570 -4.56 -6.79 53.61
C TYR A 570 -4.79 -8.26 53.98
N ALA A 571 -4.07 -9.19 53.35
CA ALA A 571 -4.17 -10.62 53.63
C ALA A 571 -3.86 -10.92 55.12
N GLY A 572 -4.92 -10.98 55.94
CA GLY A 572 -4.84 -11.12 57.41
C GLY A 572 -5.79 -10.22 58.24
N GLY A 573 -6.52 -9.27 57.63
CA GLY A 573 -7.46 -8.37 58.32
C GLY A 573 -8.82 -8.17 57.61
N GLU A 574 -9.74 -7.40 58.22
CA GLU A 574 -11.07 -7.06 57.68
C GLU A 574 -10.97 -6.17 56.42
N PHE A 575 -10.83 -6.79 55.26
CA PHE A 575 -11.09 -6.16 53.97
C PHE A 575 -12.55 -6.43 53.58
N ASP A 576 -13.42 -5.42 53.65
CA ASP A 576 -14.78 -5.45 53.11
C ASP A 576 -14.82 -5.23 51.58
N PRO A 577 -15.02 -6.27 50.76
CA PRO A 577 -15.09 -6.12 49.31
C PRO A 577 -16.27 -5.25 48.83
N CYS A 578 -17.25 -4.94 49.70
CA CYS A 578 -18.38 -4.07 49.40
C CYS A 578 -18.05 -2.57 49.52
N ASP A 579 -17.04 -2.21 50.31
CA ASP A 579 -16.55 -0.82 50.46
C ASP A 579 -15.01 -0.77 50.59
N PRO A 580 -14.28 -1.07 49.49
CA PRO A 580 -12.82 -1.09 49.52
C PRO A 580 -12.20 0.28 49.78
N ILE A 581 -12.93 1.37 49.53
CA ILE A 581 -12.48 2.73 49.85
C ILE A 581 -12.45 2.91 51.37
N ALA A 582 -13.51 2.49 52.08
CA ALA A 582 -13.56 2.58 53.55
C ALA A 582 -12.54 1.66 54.25
N ASN A 583 -12.13 0.53 53.64
CA ASN A 583 -11.11 -0.34 54.24
C ASN A 583 -9.71 0.25 54.17
N ILE A 584 -9.40 0.96 53.08
CA ILE A 584 -8.09 1.61 52.90
C ILE A 584 -7.97 2.83 53.84
N GLU A 585 -9.10 3.42 54.24
CA GLU A 585 -9.17 4.51 55.24
C GLU A 585 -9.00 4.03 56.70
N ARG A 586 -8.98 2.71 56.98
CA ARG A 586 -8.73 2.21 58.34
C ARG A 586 -7.23 2.31 58.66
N PRO A 587 -6.84 2.87 59.82
CA PRO A 587 -5.43 2.93 60.21
C PRO A 587 -4.86 1.52 60.25
N ILE A 588 -3.68 1.35 59.64
CA ILE A 588 -2.89 0.12 59.70
C ILE A 588 -2.71 -0.20 61.19
N GLN A 589 -3.33 -1.29 61.69
CA GLN A 589 -2.98 -1.79 63.00
C GLN A 589 -1.53 -2.23 62.94
N GLU A 590 -0.66 -1.57 63.71
CA GLU A 590 0.71 -2.04 63.93
C GLU A 590 0.66 -3.53 64.32
N PRO A 591 1.55 -4.38 63.78
CA PRO A 591 1.65 -5.74 64.24
C PRO A 591 1.99 -5.71 65.73
N VAL A 592 1.10 -6.25 66.55
CA VAL A 592 1.31 -6.43 68.00
C VAL A 592 2.44 -7.45 68.19
N TRP A 593 3.69 -7.00 68.11
CA TRP A 593 4.84 -7.74 68.62
C TRP A 593 4.87 -7.54 70.13
N GLY A 594 4.13 -8.39 70.84
CA GLY A 594 4.02 -8.34 72.28
C GLY A 594 3.70 -9.70 72.88
N VAL A 595 4.55 -10.69 72.64
CA VAL A 595 4.64 -11.89 73.50
C VAL A 595 6.09 -12.05 73.92
N ASP A 596 6.34 -11.63 75.16
CA ASP A 596 7.58 -11.88 75.90
C ASP A 596 7.91 -13.39 75.89
N PHE A 597 8.91 -13.77 75.10
CA PHE A 597 9.57 -15.07 75.17
C PHE A 597 10.95 -14.93 75.82
N THR A 598 10.99 -14.41 77.04
CA THR A 598 12.18 -14.53 77.91
C THR A 598 11.78 -14.79 79.36
N ARG A 599 11.35 -16.01 79.66
CA ARG A 599 11.52 -16.69 80.96
C ARG A 599 10.99 -18.10 80.87
N ASP A 600 11.92 -19.07 80.88
CA ASP A 600 11.80 -20.40 81.53
C ASP A 600 12.65 -21.44 80.81
N MET A 601 13.97 -21.35 81.01
CA MET A 601 14.88 -22.51 80.97
C MET A 601 16.01 -22.30 81.98
N ALA A 602 15.68 -22.44 83.27
CA ALA A 602 16.66 -22.69 84.32
C ALA A 602 15.96 -23.30 85.53
N CYS A 603 15.94 -24.63 85.56
CA CYS A 603 15.88 -25.53 86.72
C CYS A 603 15.22 -26.81 86.21
N TRP A 604 15.93 -27.94 86.27
CA TRP A 604 15.44 -29.26 86.68
C TRP A 604 16.64 -30.19 86.51
N GLY A 605 17.52 -30.11 87.50
CA GLY A 605 18.50 -31.14 87.82
C GLY A 605 18.13 -31.73 89.18
N ARG A 606 17.51 -32.91 89.15
CA ARG A 606 17.71 -34.06 90.05
C ARG A 606 16.76 -35.19 89.66
#